data_AF-A0A4R3N8E8-F1
#
_entry.id   AF-A0A4R3N8E8-F1
#
_cell.length_a   1.000
_cell.length_b   1.000
_cell.length_c   1.000
_cell.angle_alpha   90.00
_cell.angle_beta   90.00
_cell.angle_gamma   90.00
#
_symmetry.space_group_name_H-M   'P 1'
#
loop_
_entity.id
_entity.type
_entity.pdbx_description
1 polymer ?
#
loop_
_entity_poly.entity_id
_entity_poly.type
_entity_poly.pdbx_seq_one_letter_code
_entity_poly.pdbx_strand_id
1 'polypeptide(L)'
;MRPALRTRWQMLPRTARTLVLAAVGALLLFAALVMLRDPLGRWLWPDPRYDALRQRAEQALRAGRLSAVDGSGARELFEAALALQPDQMEARDGLDRVAQAALARADARLQAGDLPGAQAALQLARELQAPKPRVDALQAKLDARQTRDDLDALYARARQAQMQGRLDDDAQAALPLYQQMLQRAPRSQRALEGREDALQDLLRPAPEALARGDLAQAADLIRRAERFDPGFPALPALHAGLARAVEQRLRQARARLARHQPEAAARLCDGLRPVLPAPLPEPCGQALGDALLHAAKSDAGAGRTAQARHLLELAAAAGVPEDRLQALRQRLHPGPIVAPASSAPLTAHARAHLHRLLQQAERAQARGHWLTPPGESAWDRLRAARALAPQDPDVLAAADAMRDAARNCQSAGLRDNNLARARACLDVWRLLAPNDPGLLPAQRRLAERWLAVGDERLRGGDVAGAREALQRAREVDASVPGIAALAQRLQRVQQDLH
;
A
#
# COMPACT_ATOMS: atom_id res chain seq x y z
N MET A 1 -30.56 102.95 -32.42
CA MET A 1 -30.63 104.10 -33.36
C MET A 1 -31.87 103.99 -34.24
N ARG A 2 -32.84 104.89 -34.02
CA ARG A 2 -33.67 105.63 -35.02
C ARG A 2 -35.00 106.02 -34.33
N PRO A 3 -35.11 107.23 -33.76
CA PRO A 3 -36.34 107.73 -33.14
C PRO A 3 -37.55 107.82 -34.11
N ALA A 4 -37.35 107.56 -35.41
CA ALA A 4 -38.39 107.51 -36.44
C ALA A 4 -39.36 106.31 -36.37
N LEU A 5 -39.00 105.22 -35.68
CA LEU A 5 -39.87 104.02 -35.60
C LEU A 5 -40.95 104.14 -34.51
N ARG A 6 -40.70 104.92 -33.44
CA ARG A 6 -41.64 105.09 -32.32
C ARG A 6 -42.84 105.97 -32.69
N THR A 7 -42.63 107.01 -33.47
CA THR A 7 -43.71 107.90 -33.95
C THR A 7 -44.60 107.21 -34.99
N ARG A 8 -44.02 106.40 -35.89
CA ARG A 8 -44.81 105.57 -36.84
C ARG A 8 -45.62 104.48 -36.15
N TRP A 9 -45.12 103.87 -35.07
CA TRP A 9 -45.90 102.90 -34.29
C TRP A 9 -47.10 103.54 -33.59
N GLN A 10 -47.07 104.84 -33.23
CA GLN A 10 -48.15 105.58 -32.56
C GLN A 10 -49.27 106.08 -33.47
N MET A 11 -49.07 106.09 -34.79
CA MET A 11 -50.11 106.43 -35.77
C MET A 11 -50.82 105.21 -36.37
N LEU A 12 -50.43 103.98 -36.01
CA LEU A 12 -51.15 102.78 -36.44
C LEU A 12 -52.40 102.54 -35.55
N PRO A 13 -53.57 102.22 -36.14
CA PRO A 13 -54.77 101.87 -35.37
C PRO A 13 -54.49 100.66 -34.48
N ARG A 14 -55.14 100.61 -33.29
CA ARG A 14 -54.91 99.58 -32.26
C ARG A 14 -54.92 98.14 -32.81
N THR A 15 -55.74 97.88 -33.84
CA THR A 15 -55.85 96.59 -34.54
C THR A 15 -54.59 96.16 -35.29
N ALA A 16 -53.82 97.09 -35.83
CA ALA A 16 -52.59 96.76 -36.56
C ALA A 16 -51.44 96.36 -35.59
N ARG A 17 -51.43 96.93 -34.38
CA ARG A 17 -50.44 96.57 -33.34
C ARG A 17 -50.70 95.19 -32.74
N THR A 18 -51.97 94.85 -32.50
CA THR A 18 -52.34 93.50 -32.03
C THR A 18 -52.01 92.44 -33.08
N LEU A 19 -52.21 92.75 -34.37
CA LEU A 19 -51.82 91.86 -35.46
C LEU A 19 -50.30 91.62 -35.54
N VAL A 20 -49.47 92.66 -35.37
CA VAL A 20 -48.00 92.49 -35.39
C VAL A 20 -47.51 91.71 -34.17
N LEU A 21 -48.04 91.97 -32.98
CA LEU A 21 -47.70 91.19 -31.78
C LEU A 21 -48.18 89.74 -31.88
N ALA A 22 -49.38 89.52 -32.45
CA ALA A 22 -49.88 88.17 -32.72
C ALA A 22 -49.02 87.45 -33.75
N ALA A 23 -48.56 88.14 -34.80
CA ALA A 23 -47.67 87.57 -35.81
C ALA A 23 -46.30 87.21 -35.24
N VAL A 24 -45.70 88.08 -34.41
CA VAL A 24 -44.42 87.78 -33.74
C VAL A 24 -44.58 86.65 -32.71
N GLY A 25 -45.68 86.64 -31.95
CA GLY A 25 -46.00 85.56 -31.01
C GLY A 25 -46.19 84.22 -31.74
N ALA A 26 -46.91 84.22 -32.87
CA ALA A 26 -47.09 83.03 -33.70
C ALA A 26 -45.76 82.55 -34.29
N LEU A 27 -44.88 83.46 -34.71
CA LEU A 27 -43.60 83.12 -35.30
C LEU A 27 -42.60 82.57 -34.26
N LEU A 28 -42.63 83.10 -33.03
CA LEU A 28 -41.87 82.54 -31.89
C LEU A 28 -42.40 81.17 -31.45
N LEU A 29 -43.72 81.00 -31.41
CA LEU A 29 -44.34 79.72 -31.08
C LEU A 29 -44.05 78.66 -32.15
N PHE A 30 -44.06 79.06 -33.42
CA PHE A 30 -43.64 78.22 -34.55
C PHE A 30 -42.16 77.85 -34.46
N ALA A 31 -41.27 78.81 -34.17
CA ALA A 31 -39.84 78.54 -33.99
C ALA A 31 -39.56 77.61 -32.79
N ALA A 32 -40.29 77.77 -31.69
CA ALA A 32 -40.21 76.87 -30.54
C ALA A 32 -40.70 75.45 -30.90
N LEU A 33 -41.80 75.32 -31.62
CA LEU A 33 -42.30 74.02 -32.11
C LEU A 33 -41.29 73.34 -33.05
N VAL A 34 -40.60 74.10 -33.90
CA VAL A 34 -39.58 73.56 -34.82
C VAL A 34 -38.32 73.14 -34.07
N MET A 35 -37.82 73.94 -33.11
CA MET A 35 -36.64 73.56 -32.33
C MET A 35 -36.91 72.42 -31.34
N LEU A 36 -38.11 72.34 -30.77
CA LEU A 36 -38.50 71.24 -29.87
C LEU A 36 -39.01 69.99 -30.60
N ARG A 37 -39.19 70.02 -31.93
CA ARG A 37 -39.67 68.89 -32.73
C ARG A 37 -38.79 67.64 -32.59
N ASP A 38 -37.47 67.81 -32.70
CA ASP A 38 -36.51 66.70 -32.68
C ASP A 38 -36.29 66.07 -31.29
N PRO A 39 -36.25 66.83 -30.17
CA PRO A 39 -36.22 66.24 -28.84
C PRO A 39 -37.58 65.64 -28.43
N LEU A 40 -38.72 66.26 -28.78
CA LEU A 40 -40.05 65.70 -28.48
C LEU A 40 -40.36 64.45 -29.30
N GLY A 41 -39.94 64.41 -30.58
CA GLY A 41 -40.15 63.25 -31.45
C GLY A 41 -39.42 62.00 -30.98
N ARG A 42 -38.18 62.15 -30.49
CA ARG A 42 -37.40 61.06 -29.90
C ARG A 42 -37.88 60.63 -28.51
N TRP A 43 -38.55 61.52 -27.78
CA TRP A 43 -39.15 61.21 -26.48
C TRP A 43 -40.49 60.48 -26.61
N LEU A 44 -41.27 60.76 -27.66
CA LEU A 44 -42.63 60.23 -27.83
C LEU A 44 -42.73 59.00 -28.76
N TRP A 45 -41.76 58.77 -29.67
CA TRP A 45 -41.73 57.59 -30.56
C TRP A 45 -40.41 56.83 -30.47
N PRO A 46 -40.39 55.58 -29.94
CA PRO A 46 -39.21 54.71 -29.99
C PRO A 46 -38.83 54.37 -31.44
N ASP A 47 -37.55 54.05 -31.68
CA ASP A 47 -37.03 53.71 -33.01
C ASP A 47 -37.80 52.51 -33.64
N PRO A 48 -38.43 52.65 -34.83
CA PRO A 48 -39.23 51.59 -35.45
C PRO A 48 -38.41 50.30 -35.73
N ARG A 49 -37.08 50.40 -35.78
CA ARG A 49 -36.19 49.25 -35.94
C ARG A 49 -36.15 48.37 -34.70
N TYR A 50 -36.20 48.98 -33.50
CA TYR A 50 -36.28 48.25 -32.24
C TYR A 50 -37.56 47.41 -32.18
N ASP A 51 -38.70 48.01 -32.47
CA ASP A 51 -39.99 47.31 -32.45
C ASP A 51 -40.05 46.20 -33.49
N ALA A 52 -39.51 46.42 -34.69
CA ALA A 52 -39.43 45.39 -35.72
C ALA A 52 -38.56 44.19 -35.28
N LEU A 53 -37.41 44.44 -34.63
CA LEU A 53 -36.55 43.37 -34.10
C LEU A 53 -37.24 42.62 -32.95
N ARG A 54 -37.84 43.34 -32.00
CA ARG A 54 -38.58 42.75 -30.88
C ARG A 54 -39.74 41.87 -31.35
N GLN A 55 -40.52 42.32 -32.33
CA GLN A 55 -41.62 41.53 -32.89
C GLN A 55 -41.12 40.25 -33.59
N ARG A 56 -40.03 40.34 -34.35
CA ARG A 56 -39.39 39.16 -34.96
C ARG A 56 -38.85 38.20 -33.90
N ALA A 57 -38.25 38.72 -32.83
CA ALA A 57 -37.76 37.92 -31.72
C ALA A 57 -38.90 37.15 -31.03
N GLU A 58 -40.04 37.79 -30.79
CA GLU A 58 -41.23 37.13 -30.25
C GLU A 58 -41.77 36.04 -31.19
N GLN A 59 -41.77 36.28 -32.51
CA GLN A 59 -42.18 35.27 -33.50
C GLN A 59 -41.21 34.08 -33.48
N ALA A 60 -39.90 34.33 -33.43
CA ALA A 60 -38.87 33.29 -33.33
C ALA A 60 -39.03 32.47 -32.05
N LEU A 61 -39.33 33.12 -30.92
CA LEU A 61 -39.59 32.46 -29.63
C LEU A 61 -40.83 31.56 -29.72
N ARG A 62 -41.95 32.05 -30.27
CA ARG A 62 -43.17 31.26 -30.47
C ARG A 62 -42.95 30.08 -31.42
N ALA A 63 -42.06 30.23 -32.39
CA ALA A 63 -41.65 29.15 -33.30
C ALA A 63 -40.65 28.16 -32.67
N GLY A 64 -40.24 28.35 -31.41
CA GLY A 64 -39.26 27.50 -30.72
C GLY A 64 -37.81 27.69 -31.20
N ARG A 65 -37.54 28.71 -32.03
CA ARG A 65 -36.20 29.06 -32.52
C ARG A 65 -35.48 29.93 -31.48
N LEU A 66 -35.06 29.29 -30.39
CA LEU A 66 -34.49 29.99 -29.23
C LEU A 66 -33.13 30.65 -29.54
N SER A 67 -32.28 29.98 -30.31
CA SER A 67 -31.02 30.52 -30.81
C SER A 67 -30.74 29.92 -32.19
N ALA A 68 -30.16 30.73 -33.08
CA ALA A 68 -29.75 30.30 -34.41
C ALA A 68 -28.48 31.03 -34.86
N VAL A 69 -27.56 30.29 -35.48
CA VAL A 69 -26.25 30.81 -35.93
C VAL A 69 -26.39 31.87 -37.02
N ASP A 70 -27.49 31.82 -37.78
CA ASP A 70 -27.81 32.80 -38.83
C ASP A 70 -28.37 34.13 -38.28
N GLY A 71 -28.45 34.28 -36.95
CA GLY A 71 -28.97 35.48 -36.29
C GLY A 71 -30.50 35.59 -36.30
N SER A 72 -31.22 34.59 -36.84
CA SER A 72 -32.68 34.55 -36.87
C SER A 72 -33.33 34.05 -35.57
N GLY A 73 -32.51 33.67 -34.59
CA GLY A 73 -32.96 33.14 -33.30
C GLY A 73 -33.50 34.22 -32.37
N ALA A 74 -34.38 33.81 -31.45
CA ALA A 74 -35.00 34.71 -30.49
C ALA A 74 -33.97 35.42 -29.61
N ARG A 75 -32.94 34.70 -29.14
CA ARG A 75 -31.81 35.30 -28.39
C ARG A 75 -31.14 36.40 -29.21
N GLU A 76 -30.66 36.07 -30.39
CA GLU A 76 -29.86 36.99 -31.22
C GLU A 76 -30.67 38.24 -31.60
N LEU A 77 -31.97 38.08 -31.86
CA LEU A 77 -32.88 39.20 -32.19
C LEU A 77 -33.18 40.10 -30.97
N PHE A 78 -33.36 39.54 -29.77
CA PHE A 78 -33.52 40.35 -28.55
C PHE A 78 -32.21 41.04 -28.13
N GLU A 79 -31.06 40.37 -28.28
CA GLU A 79 -29.73 40.97 -28.06
C GLU A 79 -29.47 42.11 -29.04
N ALA A 80 -29.82 41.93 -30.33
CA ALA A 80 -29.74 42.99 -31.32
C ALA A 80 -30.67 44.18 -30.99
N ALA A 81 -31.87 43.92 -30.46
CA ALA A 81 -32.77 44.98 -29.99
C ALA A 81 -32.18 45.74 -28.79
N LEU A 82 -31.55 45.04 -27.83
CA LEU A 82 -30.86 45.67 -26.68
C LEU A 82 -29.61 46.45 -27.09
N ALA A 83 -28.92 46.03 -28.15
CA ALA A 83 -27.79 46.79 -28.69
C ALA A 83 -28.23 48.15 -29.26
N LEU A 84 -29.47 48.27 -29.76
CA LEU A 84 -30.03 49.55 -30.20
C LEU A 84 -30.49 50.41 -29.01
N GLN A 85 -31.15 49.81 -28.02
CA GLN A 85 -31.69 50.52 -26.85
C GLN A 85 -31.47 49.69 -25.57
N PRO A 86 -30.37 49.93 -24.83
CA PRO A 86 -29.99 49.12 -23.66
C PRO A 86 -30.89 49.30 -22.43
N ASP A 87 -31.64 50.40 -22.35
CA ASP A 87 -32.50 50.79 -21.23
C ASP A 87 -33.91 50.18 -21.29
N GLN A 88 -34.26 49.49 -22.39
CA GLN A 88 -35.59 48.90 -22.58
C GLN A 88 -35.76 47.58 -21.82
N MET A 89 -36.73 47.54 -20.91
CA MET A 89 -37.01 46.37 -20.07
C MET A 89 -37.67 45.24 -20.87
N GLU A 90 -38.46 45.55 -21.89
CA GLU A 90 -39.25 44.58 -22.66
C GLU A 90 -38.39 43.57 -23.43
N ALA A 91 -37.23 44.01 -23.92
CA ALA A 91 -36.27 43.14 -24.60
C ALA A 91 -35.49 42.27 -23.60
N ARG A 92 -35.23 42.78 -22.38
CA ARG A 92 -34.65 41.99 -21.28
C ARG A 92 -35.64 40.91 -20.81
N ASP A 93 -36.90 41.27 -20.61
CA ASP A 93 -37.99 40.34 -20.32
C ASP A 93 -38.14 39.31 -21.45
N GLY A 94 -37.88 39.72 -22.69
CA GLY A 94 -37.79 38.85 -23.86
C GLY A 94 -36.72 37.77 -23.70
N LEU A 95 -35.48 38.16 -23.38
CA LEU A 95 -34.39 37.22 -23.09
C LEU A 95 -34.70 36.31 -21.91
N ASP A 96 -35.35 36.82 -20.85
CA ASP A 96 -35.79 36.00 -19.72
C ASP A 96 -36.78 34.91 -20.15
N ARG A 97 -37.72 35.25 -21.05
CA ARG A 97 -38.64 34.26 -21.65
C ARG A 97 -37.90 33.24 -22.53
N VAL A 98 -36.87 33.66 -23.27
CA VAL A 98 -36.01 32.73 -24.03
C VAL A 98 -35.26 31.80 -23.09
N ALA A 99 -34.71 32.31 -21.98
CA ALA A 99 -34.05 31.51 -20.94
C ALA A 99 -35.00 30.47 -20.34
N GLN A 100 -36.23 30.86 -20.02
CA GLN A 100 -37.27 29.94 -19.51
C GLN A 100 -37.64 28.87 -20.54
N ALA A 101 -37.78 29.25 -21.81
CA ALA A 101 -38.04 28.31 -22.89
C ALA A 101 -36.86 27.34 -23.12
N ALA A 102 -35.61 27.80 -22.92
CA ALA A 102 -34.42 26.97 -22.98
C ALA A 102 -34.39 25.92 -21.85
N LEU A 103 -34.77 26.30 -20.62
CA LEU A 103 -34.94 25.35 -19.51
C LEU A 103 -36.03 24.31 -19.80
N ALA A 104 -37.17 24.72 -20.36
CA ALA A 104 -38.25 23.80 -20.74
C ALA A 104 -37.79 22.82 -21.84
N ARG A 105 -37.03 23.30 -22.83
CA ARG A 105 -36.41 22.45 -23.86
C ARG A 105 -35.39 21.48 -23.27
N ALA A 106 -34.59 21.91 -22.30
CA ALA A 106 -33.63 21.05 -21.62
C ALA A 106 -34.33 19.91 -20.87
N ASP A 107 -35.39 20.20 -20.11
CA ASP A 107 -36.18 19.18 -19.42
C ASP A 107 -36.88 18.21 -20.39
N ALA A 108 -37.48 18.73 -21.47
CA ALA A 108 -38.12 17.89 -22.49
C ALA A 108 -37.13 16.94 -23.19
N ARG A 109 -35.93 17.42 -23.52
CA ARG A 109 -34.87 16.59 -24.12
C ARG A 109 -34.33 15.57 -23.13
N LEU A 110 -34.21 15.94 -21.86
CA LEU A 110 -33.82 15.02 -20.80
C LEU A 110 -34.86 13.89 -20.60
N GLN A 111 -36.16 14.22 -20.69
CA GLN A 111 -37.23 13.22 -20.65
C GLN A 111 -37.22 12.30 -21.89
N ALA A 112 -36.86 12.83 -23.05
CA ALA A 112 -36.71 12.07 -24.29
C ALA A 112 -35.43 11.22 -24.37
N GLY A 113 -34.51 11.35 -23.41
CA GLY A 113 -33.21 10.66 -23.41
C GLY A 113 -32.14 11.30 -24.30
N ASP A 114 -32.41 12.46 -24.90
CA ASP A 114 -31.42 13.23 -25.68
C ASP A 114 -30.53 14.04 -24.72
N LEU A 115 -29.56 13.37 -24.07
CA LEU A 115 -28.62 13.99 -23.14
C LEU A 115 -27.77 15.10 -23.78
N PRO A 116 -27.16 14.91 -24.98
CA PRO A 116 -26.39 15.96 -25.62
C PRO A 116 -27.27 17.19 -25.93
N GLY A 117 -28.49 16.96 -26.40
CA GLY A 117 -29.42 18.02 -26.69
C GLY A 117 -29.96 18.73 -25.45
N ALA A 118 -30.16 18.03 -24.33
CA ALA A 118 -30.53 18.61 -23.05
C ALA A 118 -29.41 19.50 -22.50
N GLN A 119 -28.15 19.04 -22.61
CA GLN A 119 -26.98 19.80 -22.18
C GLN A 119 -26.78 21.07 -23.01
N ALA A 120 -26.97 21.01 -24.33
CA ALA A 120 -26.94 22.18 -25.19
C ALA A 120 -28.03 23.22 -24.83
N ALA A 121 -29.25 22.77 -24.56
CA ALA A 121 -30.35 23.66 -24.15
C ALA A 121 -30.12 24.27 -22.76
N LEU A 122 -29.55 23.51 -21.82
CA LEU A 122 -29.20 23.99 -20.49
C LEU A 122 -28.05 25.00 -20.53
N GLN A 123 -27.08 24.80 -21.42
CA GLN A 123 -26.00 25.76 -21.67
C GLN A 123 -26.55 27.09 -22.21
N LEU A 124 -27.48 27.05 -23.17
CA LEU A 124 -28.16 28.25 -23.65
C LEU A 124 -28.90 28.97 -22.51
N ALA A 125 -29.58 28.24 -21.63
CA ALA A 125 -30.25 28.84 -20.47
C ALA A 125 -29.25 29.53 -19.50
N ARG A 126 -28.05 28.96 -19.33
CA ARG A 126 -26.97 29.56 -18.51
C ARG A 126 -26.43 30.85 -19.12
N GLU A 127 -26.19 30.85 -20.44
CA GLU A 127 -25.72 32.04 -21.17
C GLU A 127 -26.72 33.19 -21.03
N LEU A 128 -28.02 32.87 -21.06
CA LEU A 128 -29.12 33.81 -20.85
C LEU A 128 -29.41 34.12 -19.37
N GLN A 129 -28.52 33.74 -18.45
CA GLN A 129 -28.62 34.04 -17.02
C GLN A 129 -29.92 33.54 -16.37
N ALA A 130 -30.46 32.41 -16.83
CA ALA A 130 -31.66 31.81 -16.26
C ALA A 130 -31.50 31.55 -14.74
N PRO A 131 -32.60 31.47 -13.97
CA PRO A 131 -32.53 31.31 -12.52
C PRO A 131 -31.67 30.11 -12.09
N LYS A 132 -30.56 30.39 -11.39
CA LYS A 132 -29.59 29.38 -10.94
C LYS A 132 -30.22 28.13 -10.31
N PRO A 133 -31.21 28.23 -9.39
CA PRO A 133 -31.80 27.03 -8.78
C PRO A 133 -32.44 26.06 -9.79
N ARG A 134 -33.00 26.58 -10.90
CA ARG A 134 -33.61 25.74 -11.95
C ARG A 134 -32.55 25.09 -12.82
N VAL A 135 -31.49 25.84 -13.14
CA VAL A 135 -30.33 25.32 -13.89
C VAL A 135 -29.66 24.19 -13.11
N ASP A 136 -29.40 24.40 -11.82
CA ASP A 136 -28.72 23.43 -10.96
C ASP A 136 -29.57 22.16 -10.77
N ALA A 137 -30.88 22.32 -10.59
CA ALA A 137 -31.80 21.18 -10.49
C ALA A 137 -31.82 20.33 -11.77
N LEU A 138 -31.81 20.96 -12.96
CA LEU A 138 -31.76 20.24 -14.23
C LEU A 138 -30.39 19.60 -14.49
N GLN A 139 -29.29 20.29 -14.14
CA GLN A 139 -27.95 19.73 -14.22
C GLN A 139 -27.84 18.47 -13.36
N ALA A 140 -28.31 18.51 -12.11
CA ALA A 140 -28.28 17.35 -11.22
C ALA A 140 -29.07 16.15 -11.79
N LYS A 141 -30.22 16.38 -12.43
CA LYS A 141 -30.96 15.30 -13.10
C LYS A 141 -30.20 14.72 -14.31
N LEU A 142 -29.54 15.58 -15.08
CA LEU A 142 -28.75 15.18 -16.24
C LEU A 142 -27.52 14.36 -15.81
N ASP A 143 -26.79 14.82 -14.79
CA ASP A 143 -25.64 14.10 -14.21
C ASP A 143 -26.07 12.75 -13.63
N ALA A 144 -27.22 12.69 -12.96
CA ALA A 144 -27.76 11.44 -12.44
C ALA A 144 -28.12 10.43 -13.55
N ARG A 145 -28.64 10.91 -14.68
CA ARG A 145 -28.91 10.07 -15.86
C ARG A 145 -27.62 9.57 -16.50
N GLN A 146 -26.66 10.46 -16.75
CA GLN A 146 -25.35 10.09 -17.31
C GLN A 146 -24.64 9.06 -16.43
N THR A 147 -24.60 9.27 -15.11
CA THR A 147 -23.99 8.33 -14.18
C THR A 147 -24.65 6.95 -14.24
N ARG A 148 -25.98 6.89 -14.40
CA ARG A 148 -26.71 5.63 -14.55
C ARG A 148 -26.34 4.91 -15.84
N ASP A 149 -26.34 5.62 -16.98
CA ASP A 149 -26.01 5.04 -18.28
C ASP A 149 -24.56 4.53 -18.31
N ASP A 150 -23.62 5.26 -17.70
CA ASP A 150 -22.23 4.84 -17.53
C ASP A 150 -22.11 3.54 -16.70
N LEU A 151 -22.89 3.43 -15.62
CA LEU A 151 -22.92 2.21 -14.78
C LEU A 151 -23.55 1.03 -15.52
N ASP A 152 -24.61 1.26 -16.31
CA ASP A 152 -25.25 0.23 -17.13
C ASP A 152 -24.30 -0.26 -18.25
N ALA A 153 -23.56 0.64 -18.89
CA ALA A 153 -22.53 0.29 -19.87
C ALA A 153 -21.36 -0.49 -19.23
N LEU A 154 -20.92 -0.09 -18.04
CA LEU A 154 -19.88 -0.80 -17.28
C LEU A 154 -20.34 -2.22 -16.90
N TYR A 155 -21.58 -2.35 -16.45
CA TYR A 155 -22.17 -3.66 -16.13
C TYR A 155 -22.24 -4.58 -17.35
N ALA A 156 -22.66 -4.06 -18.51
CA ALA A 156 -22.70 -4.82 -19.76
C ALA A 156 -21.31 -5.35 -20.16
N ARG A 157 -20.27 -4.52 -20.01
CA ARG A 157 -18.87 -4.93 -20.24
C ARG A 157 -18.41 -6.00 -19.27
N ALA A 158 -18.75 -5.87 -17.97
CA ALA A 158 -18.40 -6.87 -16.96
C ALA A 158 -19.03 -8.24 -17.29
N ARG A 159 -20.32 -8.25 -17.68
CA ARG A 159 -21.02 -9.46 -18.13
C ARG A 159 -20.40 -10.07 -19.38
N GLN A 160 -20.02 -9.23 -20.35
CA GLN A 160 -19.35 -9.71 -21.56
C GLN A 160 -18.02 -10.39 -21.25
N ALA A 161 -17.19 -9.78 -20.38
CA ALA A 161 -15.92 -10.37 -19.94
C ALA A 161 -16.14 -11.71 -19.22
N GLN A 162 -17.15 -11.79 -18.35
CA GLN A 162 -17.51 -13.03 -17.64
C GLN A 162 -17.91 -14.15 -18.61
N MET A 163 -18.76 -13.85 -19.60
CA MET A 163 -19.17 -14.83 -20.61
C MET A 163 -18.00 -15.35 -21.46
N GLN A 164 -16.94 -14.54 -21.60
CA GLN A 164 -15.70 -14.93 -22.28
C GLN A 164 -14.74 -15.72 -21.38
N GLY A 165 -15.08 -15.93 -20.10
CA GLY A 165 -14.21 -16.57 -19.12
C GLY A 165 -13.06 -15.68 -18.63
N ARG A 166 -13.07 -14.38 -18.96
CA ARG A 166 -12.08 -13.40 -18.48
C ARG A 166 -12.51 -12.87 -17.11
N LEU A 167 -12.04 -13.53 -16.05
CA LEU A 167 -12.55 -13.31 -14.69
C LEU A 167 -11.71 -12.31 -13.89
N ASP A 168 -10.39 -12.50 -13.83
CA ASP A 168 -9.46 -11.69 -13.01
C ASP A 168 -8.13 -11.33 -13.69
N ASP A 169 -7.98 -11.62 -14.99
CA ASP A 169 -6.71 -11.53 -15.71
C ASP A 169 -6.15 -10.10 -15.84
N ASP A 170 -7.03 -9.10 -15.99
CA ASP A 170 -6.66 -7.70 -16.21
C ASP A 170 -7.76 -6.73 -15.73
N ALA A 171 -7.51 -5.42 -15.85
CA ALA A 171 -8.45 -4.38 -15.42
C ALA A 171 -9.80 -4.37 -16.18
N GLN A 172 -9.90 -5.05 -17.32
CA GLN A 172 -11.11 -5.22 -18.11
C GLN A 172 -11.76 -6.60 -17.91
N ALA A 173 -11.23 -7.43 -17.01
CA ALA A 173 -11.85 -8.69 -16.62
C ALA A 173 -13.09 -8.43 -15.74
N ALA A 174 -13.94 -9.45 -15.61
CA ALA A 174 -15.24 -9.33 -14.96
C ALA A 174 -15.15 -8.80 -13.51
N LEU A 175 -14.29 -9.39 -12.68
CA LEU A 175 -14.19 -9.07 -11.25
C LEU A 175 -13.69 -7.63 -11.01
N PRO A 176 -12.62 -7.15 -11.68
CA PRO A 176 -12.22 -5.74 -11.59
C PRO A 176 -13.29 -4.75 -12.06
N LEU A 177 -14.05 -5.08 -13.11
CA LEU A 177 -15.14 -4.22 -13.59
C LEU A 177 -16.31 -4.15 -12.59
N TYR A 178 -16.68 -5.28 -11.97
CA TYR A 178 -17.66 -5.28 -10.89
C TYR A 178 -17.16 -4.51 -9.65
N GLN A 179 -15.88 -4.65 -9.31
CA GLN A 179 -15.27 -3.88 -8.23
C GLN A 179 -15.32 -2.37 -8.51
N GLN A 180 -15.01 -1.95 -9.74
CA GLN A 180 -15.11 -0.54 -10.16
C GLN A 180 -16.55 -0.02 -10.06
N MET A 181 -17.54 -0.84 -10.43
CA MET A 181 -18.95 -0.51 -10.30
C MET A 181 -19.35 -0.35 -8.82
N LEU A 182 -18.90 -1.25 -7.94
CA LEU A 182 -19.16 -1.20 -6.50
C LEU A 182 -18.46 -0.03 -5.80
N GLN A 183 -17.32 0.44 -6.29
CA GLN A 183 -16.68 1.66 -5.79
C GLN A 183 -17.54 2.91 -6.05
N ARG A 184 -18.25 2.96 -7.19
CA ARG A 184 -19.15 4.06 -7.55
C ARG A 184 -20.55 3.91 -6.95
N ALA A 185 -21.05 2.68 -6.87
CA ALA A 185 -22.37 2.35 -6.36
C ALA A 185 -22.30 1.16 -5.37
N PRO A 186 -21.91 1.40 -4.10
CA PRO A 186 -21.67 0.34 -3.12
C PRO A 186 -22.89 -0.54 -2.79
N ARG A 187 -24.10 -0.02 -3.05
CA ARG A 187 -25.37 -0.72 -2.79
C ARG A 187 -26.01 -1.29 -4.06
N SER A 188 -25.25 -1.40 -5.15
CA SER A 188 -25.77 -1.94 -6.41
C SER A 188 -25.93 -3.47 -6.31
N GLN A 189 -27.17 -3.94 -6.17
CA GLN A 189 -27.50 -5.37 -6.11
C GLN A 189 -26.97 -6.13 -7.33
N ARG A 190 -27.19 -5.60 -8.55
CA ARG A 190 -26.70 -6.23 -9.79
C ARG A 190 -25.19 -6.42 -9.81
N ALA A 191 -24.44 -5.46 -9.26
CA ALA A 191 -22.99 -5.55 -9.23
C ALA A 191 -22.50 -6.56 -8.18
N LEU A 192 -23.18 -6.65 -7.04
CA LEU A 192 -22.92 -7.67 -6.01
C LEU A 192 -23.19 -9.07 -6.55
N GLU A 193 -24.37 -9.30 -7.13
CA GLU A 193 -24.75 -10.57 -7.77
C GLU A 193 -23.79 -10.95 -8.90
N GLY A 194 -23.45 -10.01 -9.78
CA GLY A 194 -22.49 -10.25 -10.86
C GLY A 194 -21.08 -10.61 -10.36
N ARG A 195 -20.63 -9.97 -9.28
CA ARG A 195 -19.35 -10.34 -8.62
C ARG A 195 -19.44 -11.74 -8.02
N GLU A 196 -20.53 -12.08 -7.34
CA GLU A 196 -20.75 -13.40 -6.74
C GLU A 196 -20.74 -14.51 -7.82
N ASP A 197 -21.44 -14.30 -8.93
CA ASP A 197 -21.42 -15.24 -10.07
C ASP A 197 -20.00 -15.41 -10.62
N ALA A 198 -19.28 -14.31 -10.82
CA ALA A 198 -17.91 -14.35 -11.35
C ALA A 198 -16.93 -15.02 -10.37
N LEU A 199 -17.11 -14.85 -9.06
CA LEU A 199 -16.34 -15.55 -8.02
C LEU A 199 -16.65 -17.05 -8.02
N GLN A 200 -17.91 -17.42 -8.23
CA GLN A 200 -18.29 -18.83 -8.37
C GLN A 200 -17.68 -19.47 -9.62
N ASP A 201 -17.62 -18.75 -10.73
CA ASP A 201 -16.94 -19.18 -11.95
C ASP A 201 -15.43 -19.35 -11.74
N LEU A 202 -14.80 -18.40 -11.02
CA LEU A 202 -13.37 -18.43 -10.68
C LEU A 202 -13.03 -19.63 -9.80
N LEU A 203 -13.86 -19.89 -8.77
CA LEU A 203 -13.61 -20.95 -7.79
C LEU A 203 -14.08 -22.33 -8.26
N ARG A 204 -14.81 -22.43 -9.37
CA ARG A 204 -15.33 -23.68 -9.93
C ARG A 204 -14.26 -24.80 -10.05
N PRO A 205 -13.00 -24.54 -10.47
CA PRO A 205 -11.98 -25.59 -10.57
C PRO A 205 -11.38 -26.01 -9.22
N ALA A 206 -11.57 -25.25 -8.14
CA ALA A 206 -10.87 -25.46 -6.87
C ALA A 206 -11.17 -26.81 -6.20
N PRO A 207 -12.43 -27.31 -6.12
CA PRO A 207 -12.72 -28.62 -5.56
C PRO A 207 -12.04 -29.77 -6.31
N GLU A 208 -11.97 -29.68 -7.64
CA GLU A 208 -11.31 -30.70 -8.47
C GLU A 208 -9.79 -30.65 -8.31
N ALA A 209 -9.21 -29.45 -8.24
CA ALA A 209 -7.79 -29.27 -7.93
C ALA A 209 -7.42 -29.90 -6.57
N LEU A 210 -8.25 -29.68 -5.53
CA LEU A 210 -8.10 -30.31 -4.23
C LEU A 210 -8.20 -31.84 -4.30
N ALA A 211 -9.16 -32.37 -5.05
CA ALA A 211 -9.34 -33.82 -5.24
C ALA A 211 -8.14 -34.48 -5.93
N ARG A 212 -7.53 -33.80 -6.91
CA ARG A 212 -6.30 -34.25 -7.59
C ARG A 212 -5.03 -34.02 -6.76
N GLY A 213 -5.11 -33.30 -5.64
CA GLY A 213 -3.97 -32.96 -4.79
C GLY A 213 -3.09 -31.82 -5.34
N ASP A 214 -3.61 -31.02 -6.28
CA ASP A 214 -2.99 -29.78 -6.76
C ASP A 214 -3.30 -28.64 -5.79
N LEU A 215 -2.55 -28.64 -4.69
CA LEU A 215 -2.72 -27.67 -3.61
C LEU A 215 -2.32 -26.26 -4.04
N ALA A 216 -1.37 -26.13 -4.97
CA ALA A 216 -0.88 -24.85 -5.46
C ALA A 216 -1.95 -24.12 -6.27
N GLN A 217 -2.59 -24.83 -7.22
CA GLN A 217 -3.70 -24.29 -7.99
C GLN A 217 -4.88 -23.91 -7.08
N ALA A 218 -5.28 -24.79 -6.16
CA ALA A 218 -6.38 -24.52 -5.24
C ALA A 218 -6.11 -23.29 -4.35
N ALA A 219 -4.92 -23.20 -3.76
CA ALA A 219 -4.53 -22.05 -2.94
C ALA A 219 -4.47 -20.75 -3.74
N ASP A 220 -4.04 -20.80 -4.99
CA ASP A 220 -4.02 -19.63 -5.85
C ASP A 220 -5.43 -19.12 -6.18
N LEU A 221 -6.34 -20.01 -6.59
CA LEU A 221 -7.74 -19.66 -6.86
C LEU A 221 -8.41 -19.03 -5.64
N ILE A 222 -8.19 -19.60 -4.46
CA ILE A 222 -8.70 -19.07 -3.18
C ILE A 222 -8.16 -17.66 -2.93
N ARG A 223 -6.84 -17.45 -2.99
CA ARG A 223 -6.23 -16.12 -2.78
C ARG A 223 -6.72 -15.08 -3.80
N ARG A 224 -6.92 -15.48 -5.06
CA ARG A 224 -7.43 -14.56 -6.09
C ARG A 224 -8.86 -14.15 -5.79
N ALA A 225 -9.72 -15.07 -5.35
CA ALA A 225 -11.08 -14.77 -4.92
C ALA A 225 -11.13 -13.86 -3.68
N GLU A 226 -10.29 -14.11 -2.66
CA GLU A 226 -10.21 -13.31 -1.43
C GLU A 226 -9.86 -11.85 -1.68
N ARG A 227 -9.11 -11.53 -2.75
CA ARG A 227 -8.80 -10.14 -3.11
C ARG A 227 -10.03 -9.32 -3.48
N PHE A 228 -11.09 -9.97 -3.97
CA PHE A 228 -12.33 -9.30 -4.37
C PHE A 228 -13.42 -9.40 -3.30
N ASP A 229 -13.51 -10.54 -2.59
CA ASP A 229 -14.43 -10.72 -1.49
C ASP A 229 -13.92 -11.77 -0.47
N PRO A 230 -13.28 -11.34 0.64
CA PRO A 230 -12.86 -12.23 1.71
C PRO A 230 -14.01 -12.96 2.41
N GLY A 231 -15.24 -12.42 2.30
CA GLY A 231 -16.44 -12.96 2.94
C GLY A 231 -17.23 -13.92 2.07
N PHE A 232 -16.72 -14.28 0.87
CA PHE A 232 -17.47 -15.09 -0.08
C PHE A 232 -17.84 -16.48 0.49
N PRO A 233 -19.13 -16.90 0.43
CA PRO A 233 -19.63 -18.08 1.15
C PRO A 233 -18.94 -19.42 0.84
N ALA A 234 -18.33 -19.58 -0.34
CA ALA A 234 -17.63 -20.82 -0.71
C ALA A 234 -16.23 -20.94 -0.06
N LEU A 235 -15.62 -19.84 0.37
CA LEU A 235 -14.24 -19.81 0.86
C LEU A 235 -14.01 -20.67 2.10
N PRO A 236 -14.87 -20.66 3.14
CA PRO A 236 -14.63 -21.47 4.34
C PRO A 236 -14.52 -22.97 4.05
N ALA A 237 -15.36 -23.49 3.15
CA ALA A 237 -15.33 -24.90 2.76
C ALA A 237 -14.05 -25.24 1.97
N LEU A 238 -13.62 -24.34 1.08
CA LEU A 238 -12.38 -24.49 0.31
C LEU A 238 -11.13 -24.42 1.21
N HIS A 239 -11.09 -23.50 2.17
CA HIS A 239 -10.04 -23.42 3.18
C HIS A 239 -9.95 -24.70 4.02
N ALA A 240 -11.08 -25.22 4.48
CA ALA A 240 -11.12 -26.49 5.21
C ALA A 240 -10.68 -27.67 4.34
N GLY A 241 -10.99 -27.65 3.04
CA GLY A 241 -10.49 -28.63 2.07
C GLY A 241 -8.97 -28.57 1.92
N LEU A 242 -8.43 -27.37 1.70
CA LEU A 242 -6.99 -27.13 1.56
C LEU A 242 -6.23 -27.53 2.84
N ALA A 243 -6.70 -27.14 4.01
CA ALA A 243 -6.09 -27.49 5.30
C ALA A 243 -6.00 -29.01 5.49
N ARG A 244 -7.09 -29.74 5.23
CA ARG A 244 -7.10 -31.22 5.29
C ARG A 244 -6.12 -31.85 4.32
N ALA A 245 -6.01 -31.32 3.11
CA ALA A 245 -5.11 -31.83 2.09
C ALA A 245 -3.63 -31.56 2.43
N VAL A 246 -3.33 -30.39 3.00
CA VAL A 246 -2.01 -30.05 3.56
C VAL A 246 -1.65 -31.00 4.71
N GLU A 247 -2.55 -31.23 5.67
CA GLU A 247 -2.31 -32.17 6.76
C GLU A 247 -2.05 -33.59 6.27
N GLN A 248 -2.82 -34.04 5.27
CA GLN A 248 -2.60 -35.35 4.64
C GLN A 248 -1.20 -35.44 4.01
N ARG A 249 -0.75 -34.38 3.33
CA ARG A 249 0.58 -34.30 2.74
C ARG A 249 1.67 -34.34 3.81
N LEU A 250 1.50 -33.62 4.92
CA LEU A 250 2.43 -33.64 6.06
C LEU A 250 2.48 -35.03 6.72
N ARG A 251 1.33 -35.70 6.89
CA ARG A 251 1.30 -37.09 7.39
C ARG A 251 2.04 -38.05 6.46
N GLN A 252 1.87 -37.92 5.15
CA GLN A 252 2.62 -38.71 4.16
C GLN A 252 4.12 -38.44 4.24
N ALA A 253 4.55 -37.19 4.39
CA ALA A 253 5.96 -36.83 4.55
C ALA A 253 6.54 -37.47 5.83
N ARG A 254 5.82 -37.42 6.96
CA ARG A 254 6.24 -38.11 8.21
C ARG A 254 6.41 -39.61 8.00
N ALA A 255 5.47 -40.25 7.32
CA ALA A 255 5.54 -41.68 7.02
C ALA A 255 6.75 -42.03 6.11
N ARG A 256 7.09 -41.17 5.14
CA ARG A 256 8.29 -41.34 4.31
C ARG A 256 9.58 -41.19 5.11
N LEU A 257 9.66 -40.21 6.02
CA LEU A 257 10.81 -40.06 6.92
C LEU A 257 10.98 -41.26 7.85
N ALA A 258 9.88 -41.77 8.43
CA ALA A 258 9.91 -42.96 9.28
C ALA A 258 10.39 -44.22 8.54
N ARG A 259 10.26 -44.26 7.22
CA ARG A 259 10.77 -45.34 6.34
C ARG A 259 12.18 -45.06 5.80
N HIS A 260 12.90 -44.08 6.35
CA HIS A 260 14.22 -43.64 5.86
C HIS A 260 14.24 -43.23 4.38
N GLN A 261 13.16 -42.60 3.88
CA GLN A 261 13.04 -42.09 2.51
C GLN A 261 12.99 -40.55 2.47
N PRO A 262 14.09 -39.86 2.81
CA PRO A 262 14.09 -38.40 2.93
C PRO A 262 13.88 -37.66 1.60
N GLU A 263 14.32 -38.22 0.48
CA GLU A 263 14.09 -37.64 -0.86
C GLU A 263 12.60 -37.66 -1.26
N ALA A 264 11.89 -38.74 -0.91
CA ALA A 264 10.45 -38.83 -1.13
C ALA A 264 9.69 -37.86 -0.23
N ALA A 265 10.13 -37.70 1.02
CA ALA A 265 9.58 -36.68 1.93
C ALA A 265 9.83 -35.26 1.41
N ALA A 266 11.04 -34.99 0.90
CA ALA A 266 11.40 -33.69 0.33
C ALA A 266 10.47 -33.29 -0.83
N ARG A 267 10.17 -34.21 -1.75
CA ARG A 267 9.21 -33.96 -2.85
C ARG A 267 7.80 -33.62 -2.37
N LEU A 268 7.33 -34.28 -1.29
CA LEU A 268 6.01 -34.00 -0.71
C LEU A 268 5.98 -32.60 -0.07
N CYS A 269 7.07 -32.21 0.59
CA CYS A 269 7.23 -30.92 1.26
C CYS A 269 7.44 -29.76 0.29
N ASP A 270 8.15 -29.98 -0.82
CA ASP A 270 8.39 -28.95 -1.84
C ASP A 270 7.06 -28.47 -2.46
N GLY A 271 6.13 -29.39 -2.70
CA GLY A 271 4.78 -29.06 -3.16
C GLY A 271 3.93 -28.23 -2.18
N LEU A 272 4.37 -28.03 -0.94
CA LEU A 272 3.71 -27.16 0.05
C LEU A 272 4.25 -25.72 0.06
N ARG A 273 5.42 -25.45 -0.52
CA ARG A 273 6.02 -24.10 -0.58
C ARG A 273 5.17 -23.03 -1.26
N PRO A 274 4.47 -23.30 -2.40
CA PRO A 274 3.61 -22.28 -3.01
C PRO A 274 2.29 -22.05 -2.26
N VAL A 275 2.00 -22.90 -1.26
CA VAL A 275 0.73 -22.92 -0.53
C VAL A 275 0.87 -22.28 0.85
N LEU A 276 1.97 -22.58 1.56
CA LEU A 276 2.20 -22.15 2.93
C LEU A 276 3.30 -21.10 3.01
N PRO A 277 3.19 -20.12 3.93
CA PRO A 277 4.29 -19.20 4.20
C PRO A 277 5.49 -19.96 4.81
N ALA A 278 6.69 -19.43 4.59
CA ALA A 278 7.90 -19.92 5.27
C ALA A 278 7.97 -19.38 6.72
N PRO A 279 8.52 -20.15 7.69
CA PRO A 279 9.03 -21.51 7.54
C PRO A 279 7.92 -22.57 7.46
N LEU A 280 8.19 -23.67 6.75
CA LEU A 280 7.24 -24.78 6.63
C LEU A 280 7.06 -25.52 7.96
N PRO A 281 5.85 -26.03 8.26
CA PRO A 281 5.59 -26.79 9.48
C PRO A 281 6.28 -28.17 9.47
N GLU A 282 6.53 -28.73 10.67
CA GLU A 282 7.07 -30.08 10.82
C GLU A 282 6.16 -31.13 10.16
N PRO A 283 6.72 -32.09 9.40
CA PRO A 283 8.14 -32.48 9.38
C PRO A 283 8.99 -31.78 8.32
N CYS A 284 8.42 -30.83 7.56
CA CYS A 284 9.06 -30.24 6.38
C CYS A 284 10.11 -29.17 6.71
N GLY A 285 10.34 -28.90 8.00
CA GLY A 285 11.39 -28.03 8.50
C GLY A 285 12.62 -28.81 8.97
N GLN A 286 12.83 -28.84 10.28
CA GLN A 286 14.05 -29.38 10.89
C GLN A 286 14.16 -30.90 10.70
N ALA A 287 13.08 -31.66 10.89
CA ALA A 287 13.12 -33.12 10.79
C ALA A 287 13.54 -33.60 9.40
N LEU A 288 13.02 -32.98 8.33
CA LEU A 288 13.43 -33.25 6.96
C LEU A 288 14.89 -32.86 6.72
N GLY A 289 15.29 -31.66 7.17
CA GLY A 289 16.66 -31.17 7.03
C GLY A 289 17.69 -32.10 7.69
N ASP A 290 17.43 -32.55 8.92
CA ASP A 290 18.31 -33.45 9.65
C ASP A 290 18.36 -34.85 9.00
N ALA A 291 17.23 -35.36 8.50
CA ALA A 291 17.18 -36.63 7.79
C ALA A 291 17.96 -36.59 6.47
N LEU A 292 17.86 -35.49 5.70
CA LEU A 292 18.63 -35.27 4.47
C LEU A 292 20.14 -35.14 4.75
N LEU A 293 20.53 -34.40 5.80
CA LEU A 293 21.92 -34.30 6.24
C LEU A 293 22.49 -35.67 6.66
N HIS A 294 21.72 -36.47 7.39
CA HIS A 294 22.14 -37.81 7.79
C HIS A 294 22.33 -38.73 6.58
N ALA A 295 21.38 -38.74 5.65
CA ALA A 295 21.50 -39.49 4.40
C ALA A 295 22.71 -39.03 3.56
N ALA A 296 22.93 -37.72 3.44
CA ALA A 296 24.08 -37.17 2.72
C ALA A 296 25.42 -37.61 3.33
N LYS A 297 25.52 -37.67 4.66
CA LYS A 297 26.73 -38.18 5.36
C LYS A 297 26.95 -39.67 5.08
N SER A 298 25.89 -40.46 5.11
CA SER A 298 25.95 -41.91 4.80
C SER A 298 26.45 -42.15 3.38
N ASP A 299 25.88 -41.42 2.40
CA ASP A 299 26.27 -41.52 0.99
C ASP A 299 27.69 -41.02 0.72
N ALA A 300 28.13 -39.98 1.43
CA ALA A 300 29.50 -39.51 1.39
C ALA A 300 30.48 -40.61 1.87
N GLY A 301 30.17 -41.27 2.99
CA GLY A 301 30.98 -42.37 3.52
C GLY A 301 31.01 -43.60 2.60
N ALA A 302 29.94 -43.84 1.86
CA ALA A 302 29.85 -44.90 0.84
C ALA A 302 30.47 -44.52 -0.52
N GLY A 303 31.09 -43.34 -0.65
CA GLY A 303 31.70 -42.87 -1.91
C GLY A 303 30.71 -42.39 -2.98
N ARG A 304 29.41 -42.34 -2.67
CA ARG A 304 28.33 -41.87 -3.58
C ARG A 304 28.22 -40.35 -3.57
N THR A 305 29.31 -39.68 -3.98
CA THR A 305 29.46 -38.21 -3.89
C THR A 305 28.39 -37.42 -4.66
N ALA A 306 27.93 -37.91 -5.81
CA ALA A 306 26.86 -37.27 -6.58
C ALA A 306 25.52 -37.28 -5.82
N GLN A 307 25.15 -38.43 -5.24
CA GLN A 307 23.92 -38.57 -4.44
C GLN A 307 23.98 -37.69 -3.18
N ALA A 308 25.13 -37.68 -2.50
CA ALA A 308 25.34 -36.83 -1.33
C ALA A 308 25.20 -35.33 -1.65
N ARG A 309 25.68 -34.87 -2.82
CA ARG A 309 25.48 -33.46 -3.25
C ARG A 309 24.00 -33.15 -3.52
N HIS A 310 23.29 -34.04 -4.20
CA HIS A 310 21.86 -33.89 -4.45
C HIS A 310 21.06 -33.78 -3.13
N LEU A 311 21.36 -34.62 -2.15
CA LEU A 311 20.74 -34.57 -0.82
C LEU A 311 21.01 -33.25 -0.09
N LEU A 312 22.19 -32.65 -0.27
CA LEU A 312 22.51 -31.33 0.29
C LEU A 312 21.75 -30.19 -0.39
N GLU A 313 21.46 -30.29 -1.68
CA GLU A 313 20.60 -29.33 -2.39
C GLU A 313 19.16 -29.39 -1.85
N LEU A 314 18.63 -30.60 -1.65
CA LEU A 314 17.33 -30.80 -1.02
C LEU A 314 17.32 -30.27 0.43
N ALA A 315 18.41 -30.45 1.18
CA ALA A 315 18.54 -29.94 2.54
C ALA A 315 18.56 -28.40 2.56
N ALA A 316 19.24 -27.77 1.61
CA ALA A 316 19.20 -26.31 1.43
C ALA A 316 17.78 -25.81 1.16
N ALA A 317 17.06 -26.49 0.27
CA ALA A 317 15.66 -26.18 -0.04
C ALA A 317 14.72 -26.36 1.17
N ALA A 318 15.04 -27.28 2.09
CA ALA A 318 14.34 -27.46 3.37
C ALA A 318 14.71 -26.41 4.45
N GLY A 319 15.57 -25.44 4.12
CA GLY A 319 15.95 -24.35 5.03
C GLY A 319 17.08 -24.71 6.00
N VAL A 320 17.88 -25.74 5.71
CA VAL A 320 19.08 -26.02 6.49
C VAL A 320 20.09 -24.85 6.32
N PRO A 321 20.62 -24.30 7.42
CA PRO A 321 21.61 -23.24 7.40
C PRO A 321 22.85 -23.55 6.55
N GLU A 322 23.30 -22.56 5.79
CA GLU A 322 24.39 -22.73 4.80
C GLU A 322 25.72 -23.11 5.44
N ASP A 323 26.00 -22.68 6.67
CA ASP A 323 27.18 -23.08 7.45
C ASP A 323 27.24 -24.60 7.67
N ARG A 324 26.10 -25.23 7.97
CA ARG A 324 25.99 -26.68 8.14
C ARG A 324 26.18 -27.43 6.81
N LEU A 325 25.69 -26.86 5.72
CA LEU A 325 25.81 -27.45 4.38
C LEU A 325 27.23 -27.36 3.84
N GLN A 326 27.88 -26.20 4.03
CA GLN A 326 29.23 -25.93 3.53
C GLN A 326 30.28 -26.88 4.13
N ALA A 327 30.17 -27.17 5.43
CA ALA A 327 31.04 -28.14 6.10
C ALA A 327 30.97 -29.54 5.47
N LEU A 328 29.80 -29.95 4.97
CA LEU A 328 29.64 -31.22 4.27
C LEU A 328 30.07 -31.14 2.80
N ARG A 329 29.77 -30.04 2.10
CA ARG A 329 30.19 -29.82 0.71
C ARG A 329 31.72 -29.83 0.58
N GLN A 330 32.44 -29.25 1.53
CA GLN A 330 33.92 -29.28 1.55
C GLN A 330 34.47 -30.71 1.63
N ARG A 331 33.82 -31.60 2.37
CA ARG A 331 34.19 -33.03 2.44
C ARG A 331 33.88 -33.80 1.16
N LEU A 332 32.97 -33.29 0.33
CA LEU A 332 32.54 -33.90 -0.95
C LEU A 332 33.27 -33.35 -2.18
N HIS A 333 34.12 -32.33 -2.02
CA HIS A 333 34.94 -31.84 -3.14
C HIS A 333 36.06 -32.85 -3.42
N PRO A 334 36.21 -33.32 -4.66
CA PRO A 334 37.39 -34.03 -5.07
C PRO A 334 38.49 -32.98 -5.21
N GLY A 335 39.21 -32.71 -4.11
CA GLY A 335 40.54 -32.12 -4.23
C GLY A 335 41.43 -33.09 -5.02
N PRO A 336 42.47 -32.60 -5.72
CA PRO A 336 43.47 -33.50 -6.29
C PRO A 336 43.92 -34.47 -5.21
N ILE A 337 44.09 -35.75 -5.57
CA ILE A 337 44.53 -36.81 -4.65
C ILE A 337 45.85 -36.35 -4.01
N VAL A 338 45.74 -35.69 -2.87
CA VAL A 338 46.77 -35.67 -1.86
C VAL A 338 46.41 -36.89 -1.04
N ALA A 339 47.29 -37.89 -1.10
CA ALA A 339 47.26 -39.03 -0.20
C ALA A 339 46.93 -38.54 1.23
N PRO A 340 46.22 -39.34 2.05
CA PRO A 340 45.98 -38.97 3.44
C PRO A 340 47.31 -38.50 4.00
N ALA A 341 47.35 -37.27 4.51
CA ALA A 341 48.50 -36.77 5.23
C ALA A 341 48.69 -37.73 6.38
N SER A 342 49.55 -38.72 6.14
CA SER A 342 50.19 -39.52 7.14
C SER A 342 50.62 -38.54 8.22
N SER A 343 50.27 -38.89 9.44
CA SER A 343 50.83 -38.45 10.70
C SER A 343 52.36 -38.40 10.63
N ALA A 344 52.90 -37.40 9.91
CA ALA A 344 54.28 -37.04 9.99
C ALA A 344 54.45 -36.53 11.43
N PRO A 345 55.29 -37.17 12.25
CA PRO A 345 55.49 -36.72 13.61
C PRO A 345 55.95 -35.27 13.59
N LEU A 346 55.33 -34.45 14.45
CA LEU A 346 55.73 -33.06 14.64
C LEU A 346 57.25 -32.98 14.82
N THR A 347 57.89 -32.07 14.09
CA THR A 347 59.32 -31.80 14.30
C THR A 347 59.57 -31.39 15.75
N ALA A 348 60.76 -31.67 16.28
CA ALA A 348 61.10 -31.31 17.67
C ALA A 348 60.87 -29.82 17.98
N HIS A 349 61.13 -28.94 17.00
CA HIS A 349 60.86 -27.51 17.11
C HIS A 349 59.35 -27.20 17.18
N ALA A 350 58.53 -27.82 16.32
CA ALA A 350 57.08 -27.64 16.34
C ALA A 350 56.46 -28.15 17.65
N ARG A 351 56.97 -29.28 18.18
CA ARG A 351 56.55 -29.84 19.48
C ARG A 351 56.90 -28.92 20.65
N ALA A 352 58.11 -28.35 20.66
CA ALA A 352 58.51 -27.36 21.67
C ALA A 352 57.71 -26.04 21.58
N HIS A 353 57.33 -25.61 20.37
CA HIS A 353 56.41 -24.49 20.19
C HIS A 353 55.03 -24.83 20.75
N LEU A 354 54.48 -26.00 20.41
CA LEU A 354 53.18 -26.47 20.88
C LEU A 354 53.08 -26.45 22.42
N HIS A 355 54.04 -27.06 23.11
CA HIS A 355 54.07 -27.05 24.58
C HIS A 355 54.15 -25.64 25.16
N ARG A 356 54.90 -24.71 24.54
CA ARG A 356 54.93 -23.31 25.00
C ARG A 356 53.58 -22.63 24.86
N LEU A 357 52.84 -22.87 23.77
CA LEU A 357 51.50 -22.30 23.58
C LEU A 357 50.51 -22.84 24.62
N LEU A 358 50.53 -24.14 24.90
CA LEU A 358 49.66 -24.74 25.92
C LEU A 358 49.97 -24.18 27.32
N GLN A 359 51.24 -24.07 27.70
CA GLN A 359 51.65 -23.44 28.96
C GLN A 359 51.24 -21.96 29.05
N GLN A 360 51.33 -21.21 27.94
CA GLN A 360 50.88 -19.81 27.90
C GLN A 360 49.36 -19.70 28.05
N ALA A 361 48.60 -20.63 27.46
CA ALA A 361 47.15 -20.71 27.60
C ALA A 361 46.75 -20.93 29.07
N GLU A 362 47.39 -21.87 29.75
CA GLU A 362 47.15 -22.14 31.18
C GLU A 362 47.48 -20.94 32.08
N ARG A 363 48.60 -20.25 31.82
CA ARG A 363 48.97 -19.03 32.57
C ARG A 363 48.00 -17.88 32.32
N ALA A 364 47.51 -17.72 31.09
CA ALA A 364 46.48 -16.73 30.78
C ALA A 364 45.16 -17.06 31.49
N GLN A 365 44.76 -18.33 31.50
CA GLN A 365 43.60 -18.83 32.23
C GLN A 365 43.71 -18.54 33.73
N ALA A 366 44.85 -18.84 34.36
CA ALA A 366 45.07 -18.61 35.79
C ALA A 366 44.97 -17.12 36.17
N ARG A 367 45.32 -16.22 35.25
CA ARG A 367 45.16 -14.76 35.41
C ARG A 367 43.75 -14.25 35.08
N GLY A 368 42.85 -15.13 34.63
CA GLY A 368 41.50 -14.76 34.21
C GLY A 368 41.41 -14.12 32.82
N HIS A 369 42.48 -14.16 32.02
CA HIS A 369 42.54 -13.63 30.65
C HIS A 369 41.92 -14.63 29.67
N TRP A 370 40.61 -14.83 29.76
CA TRP A 370 39.88 -15.82 28.99
C TRP A 370 39.78 -15.48 27.49
N LEU A 371 39.36 -14.24 27.19
CA LEU A 371 39.22 -13.69 25.82
C LEU A 371 39.98 -12.38 25.62
N THR A 372 40.33 -11.69 26.71
CA THR A 372 40.99 -10.40 26.69
C THR A 372 42.31 -10.47 27.46
N PRO A 373 43.39 -9.83 26.97
CA PRO A 373 43.49 -9.07 25.71
C PRO A 373 43.63 -9.98 24.47
N PRO A 374 43.24 -9.48 23.27
CA PRO A 374 43.30 -10.27 22.04
C PRO A 374 44.74 -10.65 21.69
N GLY A 375 44.95 -11.89 21.23
CA GLY A 375 46.25 -12.43 20.85
C GLY A 375 47.07 -13.02 22.01
N GLU A 376 46.75 -12.67 23.26
CA GLU A 376 47.39 -13.22 24.45
C GLU A 376 46.44 -13.99 25.37
N SER A 377 45.15 -14.02 25.04
CA SER A 377 44.13 -14.72 25.82
C SER A 377 44.35 -16.23 25.84
N ALA A 378 43.81 -16.89 26.87
CA ALA A 378 43.85 -18.35 27.00
C ALA A 378 43.26 -19.03 25.75
N TRP A 379 42.13 -18.51 25.26
CA TRP A 379 41.49 -19.00 24.04
C TRP A 379 42.36 -18.82 22.79
N ASP A 380 43.02 -17.68 22.63
CA ASP A 380 43.85 -17.42 21.44
C ASP A 380 45.10 -18.30 21.41
N ARG A 381 45.74 -18.54 22.56
CA ARG A 381 46.89 -19.46 22.68
C ARG A 381 46.48 -20.90 22.37
N LEU A 382 45.32 -21.34 22.85
CA LEU A 382 44.78 -22.66 22.53
C LEU A 382 44.39 -22.78 21.04
N ARG A 383 43.81 -21.74 20.45
CA ARG A 383 43.49 -21.70 19.01
C ARG A 383 44.75 -21.81 18.15
N ALA A 384 45.82 -21.12 18.54
CA ALA A 384 47.12 -21.22 17.89
C ALA A 384 47.70 -22.64 18.01
N ALA A 385 47.61 -23.28 19.18
CA ALA A 385 48.02 -24.67 19.37
C ALA A 385 47.24 -25.65 18.48
N ARG A 386 45.91 -25.48 18.38
CA ARG A 386 45.04 -26.27 17.50
C ARG A 386 45.34 -26.08 16.01
N ALA A 387 45.77 -24.89 15.61
CA ALA A 387 46.18 -24.64 14.23
C ALA A 387 47.47 -25.37 13.86
N LEU A 388 48.38 -25.58 14.82
CA LEU A 388 49.62 -26.33 14.61
C LEU A 388 49.41 -27.84 14.62
N ALA A 389 48.60 -28.35 15.55
CA ALA A 389 48.41 -29.79 15.73
C ALA A 389 46.98 -30.13 16.19
N PRO A 390 45.99 -30.16 15.27
CA PRO A 390 44.57 -30.27 15.64
C PRO A 390 44.16 -31.63 16.22
N GLN A 391 44.94 -32.69 15.97
CA GLN A 391 44.68 -34.06 16.44
C GLN A 391 45.67 -34.50 17.52
N ASP A 392 46.54 -33.61 17.99
CA ASP A 392 47.51 -33.96 19.03
C ASP A 392 46.80 -34.16 20.38
N PRO A 393 47.10 -35.25 21.12
CA PRO A 393 46.39 -35.59 22.35
C PRO A 393 46.53 -34.52 23.43
N ASP A 394 47.67 -33.81 23.51
CA ASP A 394 47.89 -32.77 24.51
C ASP A 394 47.00 -31.55 24.22
N VAL A 395 46.77 -31.25 22.94
CA VAL A 395 45.90 -30.14 22.51
C VAL A 395 44.43 -30.45 22.77
N LEU A 396 44.01 -31.69 22.50
CA LEU A 396 42.65 -32.14 22.80
C LEU A 396 42.40 -32.13 24.31
N ALA A 397 43.32 -32.67 25.11
CA ALA A 397 43.26 -32.64 26.56
C ALA A 397 43.22 -31.21 27.11
N ALA A 398 44.03 -30.30 26.57
CA ALA A 398 44.02 -28.89 26.96
C ALA A 398 42.70 -28.18 26.62
N ALA A 399 42.08 -28.51 25.47
CA ALA A 399 40.78 -27.97 25.10
C ALA A 399 39.65 -28.45 26.04
N ASP A 400 39.64 -29.73 26.40
CA ASP A 400 38.69 -30.28 27.37
C ASP A 400 38.90 -29.67 28.77
N ALA A 401 40.15 -29.59 29.23
CA ALA A 401 40.48 -28.98 30.52
C ALA A 401 40.04 -27.50 30.59
N MET A 402 40.26 -26.74 29.51
CA MET A 402 39.84 -25.34 29.44
C MET A 402 38.32 -25.19 29.43
N ARG A 403 37.58 -26.09 28.77
CA ARG A 403 36.11 -26.11 28.80
C ARG A 403 35.60 -26.28 30.23
N ASP A 404 36.15 -27.27 30.94
CA ASP A 404 35.73 -27.56 32.31
C ASP A 404 36.09 -26.42 33.26
N ALA A 405 37.26 -25.81 33.08
CA ALA A 405 37.68 -24.62 33.81
C ALA A 405 36.78 -23.41 33.53
N ALA A 406 36.35 -23.19 32.28
CA ALA A 406 35.45 -22.11 31.91
C ALA A 406 34.06 -22.29 32.54
N ARG A 407 33.53 -23.52 32.55
CA ARG A 407 32.27 -23.87 33.25
C ARG A 407 32.36 -23.58 34.74
N ASN A 408 33.45 -24.00 35.40
CA ASN A 408 33.67 -23.75 36.82
C ASN A 408 33.84 -22.26 37.14
N CYS A 409 34.57 -21.53 36.28
CA CYS A 409 34.73 -20.08 36.40
C CYS A 409 33.38 -19.36 36.29
N GLN A 410 32.52 -19.74 35.35
CA GLN A 410 31.20 -19.13 35.16
C GLN A 410 30.35 -19.30 36.43
N SER A 411 30.35 -20.50 37.00
CA SER A 411 29.62 -20.81 38.22
C SER A 411 30.18 -20.03 39.42
N ALA A 412 31.51 -19.88 39.52
CA ALA A 412 32.16 -19.07 40.55
C ALA A 412 31.83 -17.57 40.39
N GLY A 413 31.88 -17.03 39.18
CA GLY A 413 31.51 -15.63 38.92
C GLY A 413 30.07 -15.30 39.32
N LEU A 414 29.13 -16.24 39.15
CA LEU A 414 27.76 -16.06 39.64
C LEU A 414 27.63 -16.09 41.17
N ARG A 415 28.45 -16.90 41.86
CA ARG A 415 28.49 -16.95 43.34
C ARG A 415 29.11 -15.69 43.93
N ASP A 416 30.19 -15.21 43.31
CA ASP A 416 30.94 -14.04 43.75
C ASP A 416 30.28 -12.71 43.29
N ASN A 417 29.10 -12.78 42.66
CA ASN A 417 28.39 -11.66 42.05
C ASN A 417 29.22 -10.87 41.01
N ASN A 418 30.25 -11.48 40.42
CA ASN A 418 31.05 -10.91 39.35
C ASN A 418 30.48 -11.34 37.99
N LEU A 419 29.43 -10.64 37.55
CA LEU A 419 28.70 -10.97 36.32
C LEU A 419 29.52 -10.78 35.04
N ALA A 420 30.49 -9.85 35.04
CA ALA A 420 31.41 -9.66 33.93
C ALA A 420 32.33 -10.88 33.74
N ARG A 421 32.90 -11.41 34.83
CA ARG A 421 33.68 -12.65 34.82
C ARG A 421 32.82 -13.85 34.40
N ALA A 422 31.61 -13.95 34.94
CA ALA A 422 30.68 -15.01 34.56
C ALA A 422 30.37 -15.00 33.05
N ARG A 423 30.17 -13.80 32.47
CA ARG A 423 29.97 -13.64 31.03
C ARG A 423 31.19 -14.06 30.22
N ALA A 424 32.39 -13.57 30.56
CA ALA A 424 33.62 -13.91 29.83
C ALA A 424 33.88 -15.43 29.82
N CYS A 425 33.66 -16.10 30.95
CA CYS A 425 33.82 -17.55 31.07
C CYS A 425 32.73 -18.33 30.31
N LEU A 426 31.49 -17.82 30.28
CA LEU A 426 30.41 -18.39 29.48
C LEU A 426 30.70 -18.30 27.97
N ASP A 427 31.26 -17.18 27.52
CA ASP A 427 31.62 -16.98 26.12
C ASP A 427 32.72 -17.96 25.66
N VAL A 428 33.74 -18.22 26.49
CA VAL A 428 34.74 -19.27 26.20
C VAL A 428 34.14 -20.67 26.19
N TRP A 429 33.27 -21.00 27.16
CA TRP A 429 32.60 -22.30 27.17
C TRP A 429 31.80 -22.53 25.88
N ARG A 430 31.07 -21.51 25.41
CA ARG A 430 30.32 -21.57 24.15
C ARG A 430 31.22 -21.81 22.93
N LEU A 431 32.42 -21.23 22.90
CA LEU A 431 33.38 -21.41 21.82
C LEU A 431 33.99 -22.83 21.80
N LEU A 432 34.22 -23.41 22.99
CA LEU A 432 34.82 -24.74 23.14
C LEU A 432 33.82 -25.88 22.94
N ALA A 433 32.58 -25.70 23.38
CA ALA A 433 31.56 -26.76 23.37
C ALA A 433 30.16 -26.21 23.05
N PRO A 434 29.91 -25.76 21.81
CA PRO A 434 28.66 -25.06 21.44
C PRO A 434 27.38 -25.91 21.62
N ASN A 435 27.53 -27.24 21.64
CA ASN A 435 26.42 -28.19 21.80
C ASN A 435 26.33 -28.75 23.24
N ASP A 436 27.06 -28.19 24.19
CA ASP A 436 27.01 -28.62 25.59
C ASP A 436 25.63 -28.29 26.18
N PRO A 437 24.89 -29.29 26.71
CA PRO A 437 23.55 -29.08 27.25
C PRO A 437 23.52 -28.13 28.47
N GLY A 438 24.67 -27.91 29.13
CA GLY A 438 24.81 -26.98 30.24
C GLY A 438 24.83 -25.50 29.85
N LEU A 439 25.01 -25.16 28.57
CA LEU A 439 25.12 -23.77 28.11
C LEU A 439 23.82 -22.97 28.28
N LEU A 440 22.69 -23.51 27.81
CA LEU A 440 21.40 -22.82 27.90
C LEU A 440 21.00 -22.52 29.35
N PRO A 441 21.06 -23.50 30.30
CA PRO A 441 20.83 -23.20 31.71
C PRO A 441 21.81 -22.16 32.29
N ALA A 442 23.08 -22.18 31.88
CA ALA A 442 24.07 -21.21 32.36
C ALA A 442 23.83 -19.79 31.83
N GLN A 443 23.44 -19.65 30.56
CA GLN A 443 23.00 -18.39 29.95
C GLN A 443 21.79 -17.83 30.70
N ARG A 444 20.76 -18.65 30.89
CA ARG A 444 19.53 -18.22 31.55
C ARG A 444 19.78 -17.72 32.98
N ARG A 445 20.55 -18.45 33.79
CA ARG A 445 20.93 -18.01 35.15
C ARG A 445 21.68 -16.68 35.16
N LEU A 446 22.58 -16.46 34.21
CA LEU A 446 23.31 -15.20 34.10
C LEU A 446 22.37 -14.05 33.69
N ALA A 447 21.45 -14.28 32.77
CA ALA A 447 20.46 -13.29 32.36
C ALA A 447 19.48 -12.95 33.52
N GLU A 448 19.02 -13.95 34.26
CA GLU A 448 18.20 -13.77 35.48
C GLU A 448 18.93 -12.91 36.54
N ARG A 449 20.24 -13.13 36.73
CA ARG A 449 21.04 -12.28 37.64
C ARG A 449 21.13 -10.83 37.16
N TRP A 450 21.29 -10.60 35.85
CA TRP A 450 21.27 -9.24 35.31
C TRP A 450 19.92 -8.55 35.47
N LEU A 451 18.81 -9.28 35.30
CA LEU A 451 17.48 -8.74 35.58
C LEU A 451 17.32 -8.35 37.06
N ALA A 452 17.78 -9.19 38.00
CA ALA A 452 17.74 -8.88 39.42
C ALA A 452 18.55 -7.61 39.76
N VAL A 453 19.71 -7.42 39.13
CA VAL A 453 20.51 -6.18 39.25
C VAL A 453 19.74 -4.98 38.70
N GLY A 454 19.08 -5.14 37.55
CA GLY A 454 18.26 -4.08 36.95
C GLY A 454 17.07 -3.68 37.83
N ASP A 455 16.40 -4.66 38.44
CA ASP A 455 15.30 -4.43 39.39
C ASP A 455 15.76 -3.70 40.65
N GLU A 456 16.93 -4.05 41.18
CA GLU A 456 17.54 -3.38 42.34
C GLU A 456 17.91 -1.93 42.01
N ARG A 457 18.62 -1.71 40.89
CA ARG A 457 19.00 -0.37 40.44
C ARG A 457 17.79 0.51 40.19
N LEU A 458 16.74 -0.04 39.57
CA LEU A 458 15.49 0.69 39.35
C LEU A 458 14.80 1.06 40.66
N ARG A 459 14.78 0.16 41.65
CA ARG A 459 14.26 0.46 43.00
C ARG A 459 15.09 1.54 43.71
N GLY A 460 16.39 1.59 43.45
CA GLY A 460 17.30 2.63 43.94
C GLY A 460 17.29 3.94 43.13
N GLY A 461 16.45 4.07 42.10
CA GLY A 461 16.35 5.27 41.25
C GLY A 461 17.42 5.38 40.14
N ASP A 462 18.34 4.42 40.02
CA ASP A 462 19.32 4.36 38.93
C ASP A 462 18.70 3.78 37.65
N VAL A 463 17.98 4.63 36.93
CA VAL A 463 17.32 4.26 35.66
C VAL A 463 18.35 3.89 34.57
N ALA A 464 19.49 4.60 34.51
CA ALA A 464 20.52 4.35 33.50
C ALA A 464 21.15 2.97 33.69
N GLY A 465 21.54 2.65 34.93
CA GLY A 465 22.10 1.35 35.26
C GLY A 465 21.09 0.21 35.17
N ALA A 466 19.81 0.46 35.44
CA ALA A 466 18.75 -0.53 35.22
C ALA A 466 18.53 -0.84 33.72
N ARG A 467 18.63 0.18 32.84
CA ARG A 467 18.60 -0.02 31.38
C ARG A 467 19.82 -0.82 30.90
N GLU A 468 21.01 -0.51 31.41
CA GLU A 468 22.23 -1.25 31.07
C GLU A 468 22.09 -2.72 31.48
N ALA A 469 21.65 -3.01 32.71
CA ALA A 469 21.43 -4.36 33.19
C ALA A 469 20.40 -5.13 32.35
N LEU A 470 19.30 -4.49 31.94
CA LEU A 470 18.32 -5.07 31.02
C LEU A 470 18.93 -5.39 29.65
N GLN A 471 19.76 -4.50 29.10
CA GLN A 471 20.47 -4.75 27.85
C GLN A 471 21.41 -5.95 27.98
N ARG A 472 22.19 -6.03 29.06
CA ARG A 472 23.07 -7.17 29.33
C ARG A 472 22.29 -8.48 29.45
N ALA A 473 21.13 -8.48 30.09
CA ALA A 473 20.26 -9.65 30.17
C ALA A 473 19.83 -10.13 28.77
N ARG A 474 19.38 -9.21 27.90
CA ARG A 474 19.02 -9.52 26.50
C ARG A 474 20.18 -10.05 25.66
N GLU A 475 21.38 -9.51 25.86
CA GLU A 475 22.61 -9.96 25.19
C GLU A 475 23.05 -11.37 25.63
N VAL A 476 22.60 -11.84 26.80
CA VAL A 476 22.89 -13.18 27.31
C VAL A 476 21.82 -14.19 26.86
N ASP A 477 20.54 -13.87 27.10
CA ASP A 477 19.38 -14.68 26.73
C ASP A 477 18.17 -13.76 26.52
N ALA A 478 17.79 -13.55 25.25
CA ALA A 478 16.67 -12.69 24.91
C ALA A 478 15.29 -13.28 25.31
N SER A 479 15.23 -14.57 25.62
CA SER A 479 14.02 -15.31 25.96
C SER A 479 13.81 -15.47 27.48
N VAL A 480 14.72 -14.95 28.31
CA VAL A 480 14.61 -15.08 29.76
C VAL A 480 13.33 -14.39 30.28
N PRO A 481 12.51 -15.07 31.11
CA PRO A 481 11.36 -14.45 31.75
C PRO A 481 11.78 -13.24 32.57
N GLY A 482 10.98 -12.17 32.52
CA GLY A 482 11.23 -10.93 33.25
C GLY A 482 11.79 -9.78 32.41
N ILE A 483 12.33 -10.03 31.21
CA ILE A 483 12.76 -8.96 30.27
C ILE A 483 11.62 -7.98 29.99
N ALA A 484 10.42 -8.48 29.65
CA ALA A 484 9.28 -7.64 29.32
C ALA A 484 8.79 -6.83 30.54
N ALA A 485 8.76 -7.45 31.71
CA ALA A 485 8.31 -6.80 32.94
C ALA A 485 9.22 -5.65 33.36
N LEU A 486 10.55 -5.86 33.35
CA LEU A 486 11.53 -4.81 33.66
C LEU A 486 11.50 -3.70 32.61
N ALA A 487 11.39 -4.04 31.32
CA ALA A 487 11.29 -3.05 30.24
C ALA A 487 10.06 -2.14 30.39
N GLN A 488 8.90 -2.71 30.70
CA GLN A 488 7.66 -1.94 30.93
C GLN A 488 7.76 -1.01 32.14
N ARG A 489 8.43 -1.45 33.22
CA ARG A 489 8.64 -0.58 34.41
C ARG A 489 9.58 0.57 34.10
N LEU A 490 10.66 0.33 33.35
CA LEU A 490 11.56 1.37 32.88
C LEU A 490 10.87 2.39 31.97
N GLN A 491 9.95 1.93 31.12
CA GLN A 491 9.18 2.81 30.25
C GLN A 491 8.22 3.71 31.06
N ARG A 492 7.56 3.17 32.08
CA ARG A 492 6.68 3.97 32.97
C ARG A 492 7.45 5.06 33.71
N VAL A 493 8.59 4.71 34.33
CA VAL A 493 9.43 5.71 35.02
C VAL A 493 9.92 6.81 34.05
N GLN A 494 10.16 6.48 32.78
CA GLN A 494 10.53 7.48 31.78
C GLN A 494 9.36 8.40 31.40
N GLN A 495 8.13 7.87 31.37
CA GLN A 495 6.93 8.67 31.11
C GLN A 495 6.60 9.60 32.28
N ASP A 496 6.89 9.20 33.52
CA ASP A 496 6.69 10.02 34.72
C ASP A 496 7.73 11.14 34.87
N LEU A 497 8.84 11.08 34.11
CA LEU A 497 9.92 12.08 34.07
C LEU A 497 9.77 13.11 32.95
N HIS A 498 8.81 12.92 32.04
CA HIS A 498 8.48 13.81 30.91
C HIS A 498 7.12 14.47 31.14
#